data_AF-A0AAV3V3D1-F1
#
_entry.id   AF-A0AAV3V3D1-F1
#
_cell.length_a   1.000
_cell.length_b   1.000
_cell.length_c   1.000
_cell.angle_alpha   90.00
_cell.angle_beta   90.00
_cell.angle_gamma   90.00
#
_symmetry.space_group_name_H-M   'P 1'
#
loop_
_entity.id
_entity.type
_entity.pdbx_description
1 polymer ?
#
loop_
_entity_poly.entity_id
_entity_poly.type
_entity_poly.pdbx_seq_one_letter_code
_entity_poly.pdbx_strand_id
1 'polypeptide(L)' 'MPEPTLSTDDFIEMYFMDEKNDNAYLLQKGLITHCSQEGIGVLFAYDSDEFRQMLHKKMPKKHRSRIFSS' A
#
# COMPACT_ATOMS: atom_id res chain seq x y z
N MET A 1 -24.40 9.84 11.38
CA MET A 1 -23.59 8.71 11.86
C MET A 1 -22.15 9.16 11.92
N PRO A 2 -21.35 8.79 12.92
CA PRO A 2 -19.91 9.02 12.87
C PRO A 2 -19.32 8.25 11.69
N GLU A 3 -18.34 8.87 11.00
CA GLU A 3 -17.56 8.22 9.95
C GLU A 3 -16.83 6.99 10.54
N PRO A 4 -16.76 5.85 9.83
CA PRO A 4 -16.04 4.68 10.31
C PRO A 4 -14.56 5.04 10.49
N THR A 5 -14.07 4.89 11.72
CA THR A 5 -12.67 5.15 12.07
C THR A 5 -11.90 3.85 11.90
N LEU A 6 -10.88 3.86 11.03
CA LEU A 6 -9.97 2.73 10.89
C LEU A 6 -9.15 2.57 12.18
N SER A 7 -9.04 1.35 12.66
CA SER A 7 -8.24 0.97 13.82
C SER A 7 -7.05 0.09 13.40
N THR A 8 -6.04 0.02 14.26
CA THR A 8 -5.09 -1.09 14.20
C THR A 8 -5.86 -2.41 14.37
N ASP A 9 -5.35 -3.46 13.75
CA ASP A 9 -5.93 -4.81 13.69
C ASP A 9 -7.17 -4.98 12.80
N ASP A 10 -7.63 -3.90 12.15
CA ASP A 10 -8.67 -4.00 11.12
C ASP A 10 -8.13 -4.69 9.86
N PHE A 11 -8.94 -5.60 9.31
CA PHE A 11 -8.73 -6.15 7.98
C PHE A 11 -9.35 -5.24 6.94
N ILE A 12 -8.58 -4.93 5.90
CA ILE A 12 -9.04 -4.06 4.82
C ILE A 12 -8.86 -4.70 3.45
N GLU A 13 -9.66 -4.19 2.51
CA GLU A 13 -9.58 -4.49 1.09
C GLU A 13 -9.40 -3.16 0.34
N MET A 14 -8.41 -3.09 -0.54
CA MET A 14 -8.03 -1.89 -1.29
C MET A 14 -7.82 -2.20 -2.77
N TYR A 15 -8.19 -1.27 -3.63
CA TYR A 15 -7.96 -1.35 -5.07
C TYR A 15 -6.84 -0.41 -5.47
N PHE A 16 -5.81 -0.94 -6.12
CA PHE A 16 -4.72 -0.16 -6.69
C PHE A 16 -4.96 0.05 -8.18
N MET A 17 -4.82 1.30 -8.62
CA MET A 17 -4.93 1.69 -10.03
C MET A 17 -3.56 2.08 -10.59
N ASP A 18 -3.26 1.63 -11.80
CA ASP A 18 -2.13 2.15 -12.57
C ASP A 18 -2.62 3.29 -13.47
N GLU A 19 -2.06 4.49 -13.31
CA GLU A 19 -2.43 5.70 -14.08
C GLU A 19 -2.24 5.52 -15.60
N LYS A 20 -1.45 4.52 -16.00
CA LYS A 20 -1.20 4.20 -17.42
C LYS A 20 -2.18 3.18 -18.00
N ASN A 21 -2.98 2.54 -17.14
CA ASN A 21 -3.81 1.41 -17.53
C ASN A 21 -5.11 1.46 -16.71
N ASP A 22 -6.02 2.36 -17.10
CA ASP A 22 -7.30 2.65 -16.43
C ASP A 22 -8.21 1.42 -16.19
N ASN A 23 -7.92 0.28 -16.81
CA ASN A 23 -8.69 -0.95 -16.71
C ASN A 23 -8.06 -2.01 -15.78
N ALA A 24 -6.88 -1.78 -15.21
CA ALA A 24 -6.20 -2.74 -14.34
C ALA A 24 -6.35 -2.35 -12.86
N TYR A 25 -7.44 -2.81 -12.23
CA TYR A 25 -7.63 -2.72 -10.79
C TYR A 25 -6.96 -3.93 -10.11
N LEU A 26 -5.94 -3.68 -9.30
CA LEU A 26 -5.31 -4.73 -8.48
C LEU A 26 -5.91 -4.70 -7.09
N LEU A 27 -6.66 -5.75 -6.76
CA LEU A 27 -7.22 -5.95 -5.43
C LEU A 27 -6.13 -6.43 -4.46
N GLN A 28 -6.03 -5.77 -3.32
CA GLN A 28 -5.13 -6.15 -2.24
C GLN A 28 -5.87 -6.18 -0.91
N LYS A 29 -5.51 -7.16 -0.08
CA LYS A 29 -6.02 -7.31 1.28
C LYS A 29 -4.88 -7.15 2.26
N GLY A 30 -5.17 -6.61 3.44
CA GLY A 30 -4.14 -6.42 4.45
C GLY A 30 -4.69 -6.16 5.83
N LEU A 31 -3.77 -6.13 6.79
CA LEU A 31 -4.01 -5.79 8.18
C LEU A 31 -3.46 -4.39 8.45
N ILE A 32 -4.23 -3.53 9.10
CA ILE A 32 -3.72 -2.24 9.57
C ILE A 32 -2.80 -2.47 10.78
N THR A 33 -1.52 -2.16 10.61
CA THR A 33 -0.51 -2.28 11.69
C THR A 33 -0.21 -0.95 12.37
N HIS A 34 -0.62 0.17 11.76
CA HIS A 34 -0.44 1.51 12.30
C HIS A 34 -1.58 2.41 11.80
N CYS A 35 -2.14 3.24 12.67
CA CYS A 35 -3.17 4.21 12.31
C CYS A 35 -2.88 5.57 12.98
N SER A 36 -2.95 6.64 12.19
CA SER A 36 -2.74 8.02 12.63
C SER A 36 -3.60 8.97 11.80
N GLN A 37 -3.64 10.25 12.19
CA GLN A 37 -4.31 11.29 11.39
C GLN A 37 -3.68 11.49 10.01
N GLU A 38 -2.40 11.15 9.84
CA GLU A 38 -1.67 11.30 8.57
C GLU A 38 -1.89 10.11 7.61
N GLY A 39 -2.42 9.00 8.13
CA GLY A 39 -2.69 7.79 7.35
C GLY A 39 -2.43 6.50 8.11
N ILE A 40 -2.43 5.40 7.35
CA ILE A 40 -2.34 4.03 7.85
C ILE A 40 -1.09 3.31 7.32
N GLY A 41 -0.56 2.41 8.13
CA GLY A 41 0.39 1.38 7.71
C GLY A 41 -0.35 0.06 7.52
N VAL A 42 -0.13 -0.59 6.37
CA VAL A 42 -0.83 -1.83 6.00
C VAL A 42 0.18 -2.93 5.73
N LEU A 43 0.00 -4.06 6.40
CA LEU A 43 0.68 -5.31 6.08
C LEU A 43 -0.16 -6.09 5.06
N PHE A 44 0.33 -6.23 3.83
CA PHE A 44 -0.38 -6.96 2.78
C PHE A 44 -0.40 -8.47 3.06
N ALA A 45 -1.54 -9.09 2.81
CA ALA A 45 -1.75 -10.53 3.02
C ALA A 45 -1.14 -11.37 1.89
N TYR A 46 -0.94 -10.79 0.70
CA TYR A 46 -0.46 -11.48 -0.48
C TYR A 46 0.62 -10.65 -1.18
N ASP A 47 1.65 -11.33 -1.65
CA ASP A 47 2.72 -10.77 -2.46
C ASP A 47 2.59 -11.31 -3.89
N SER A 48 1.62 -10.77 -4.66
CA SER A 48 1.43 -11.21 -6.05
C SER A 48 2.47 -10.58 -6.98
N ASP A 49 2.90 -11.33 -8.00
CA ASP A 49 3.88 -10.83 -8.97
C ASP A 49 3.39 -9.58 -9.68
N GLU A 50 2.09 -9.47 -10.00
CA GLU A 50 1.54 -8.27 -10.63
C GLU A 50 1.64 -7.06 -9.70
N PHE A 51 1.32 -7.25 -8.42
CA PHE A 51 1.40 -6.18 -7.42
C PHE A 51 2.85 -5.72 -7.20
N ARG A 52 3.79 -6.66 -7.06
CA ARG A 52 5.23 -6.34 -6.97
C ARG A 52 5.71 -5.58 -8.19
N GLN A 53 5.38 -6.05 -9.39
CA GLN A 53 5.80 -5.40 -10.63
C GLN A 53 5.22 -3.99 -10.75
N MET A 54 3.95 -3.79 -10.38
CA MET A 54 3.34 -2.47 -10.32
C MET A 54 4.09 -1.55 -9.33
N LEU A 55 4.38 -2.03 -8.12
CA LEU A 55 5.15 -1.27 -7.13
C LEU A 55 6.56 -0.94 -7.64
N HIS A 56 7.28 -1.92 -8.19
CA HIS A 56 8.62 -1.73 -8.74
C HIS A 56 8.65 -0.74 -9.92
N LYS A 57 7.62 -0.71 -10.77
CA LYS A 57 7.47 0.29 -11.84
C LYS A 57 7.20 1.70 -11.31
N LYS A 58 6.52 1.84 -10.17
CA LYS A 58 6.21 3.14 -9.54
C LYS A 58 7.29 3.64 -8.57
N MET A 59 8.06 2.74 -7.97
CA MET A 59 9.15 3.05 -7.04
C MET A 59 10.57 3.27 -7.64
N PRO A 60 10.86 3.23 -8.96
CA PRO A 60 12.23 3.14 -9.47
C PRO A 60 13.02 4.45 -9.40
N LYS A 61 12.53 5.48 -8.69
CA LYS A 61 13.24 6.76 -8.47
C LYS A 61 13.36 7.20 -7.02
N LYS A 62 12.92 6.42 -6.02
CA LYS A 62 13.08 6.77 -4.60
C LYS A 62 14.22 6.05 -3.87
N HIS A 63 14.79 4.99 -4.44
CA HIS A 63 16.03 4.39 -3.95
C HIS A 63 17.27 5.03 -4.60
N ARG A 64 17.53 6.31 -4.32
CA ARG A 64 18.94 6.65 -4.03
C ARG A 64 19.17 6.09 -2.64
N SER A 65 20.08 5.14 -2.49
CA SER A 65 20.48 4.63 -1.19
C SER A 65 20.79 5.83 -0.29
N ARG A 66 19.90 6.14 0.66
CA ARG A 66 20.30 6.98 1.78
C ARG A 66 21.16 6.07 2.63
N ILE A 67 22.46 6.07 2.31
CA ILE A 67 23.48 5.47 3.14
C ILE A 67 23.42 6.28 4.43
N PHE A 68 22.80 5.71 5.46
CA PHE A 68 22.95 6.22 6.81
C PHE A 68 24.32 5.72 7.28
N SER A 69 25.33 6.59 7.22
CA SER A 69 26.58 6.37 7.92
C SER A 69 26.29 6.40 9.42
N SER A 70 26.62 5.31 10.10
CA SER A 70 26.60 5.19 11.56
C SER A 70 27.55 6.17 12.24
#